data_AF-A0A3S4EY80-F1
#
_entry.id   AF-A0A3S4EY80-F1
#
_cell.length_a   1.000
_cell.length_b   1.000
_cell.length_c   1.000
_cell.angle_alpha   90.00
_cell.angle_beta   90.00
_cell.angle_gamma   90.00
#
_symmetry.space_group_name_H-M   'P 1'
#
loop_
_entity.id
_entity.type
_entity.pdbx_description
1 polymer ?
#
loop_
_entity_poly.entity_id
_entity_poly.type
_entity_poly.pdbx_seq_one_letter_code
_entity_poly.pdbx_strand_id
1 'polypeptide(L)' 'MLDVKSQDISIPEAVVVLCTAPDEATAQDLAAKVLAEKLAACATLLPGATSLYYWGRQTGAGV' A
#
# COMPACT_ATOMS: atom_id res chain seq x y z
N MET A 1 38.30 -22.14 -0.28
CA MET A 1 38.02 -20.73 -0.61
C MET A 1 36.56 -20.70 -1.04
N LEU A 2 35.66 -20.23 -0.17
CA LEU A 2 34.22 -20.43 -0.30
C LEU A 2 33.66 -19.70 -1.52
N ASP A 3 32.83 -20.42 -2.27
CA ASP A 3 32.07 -19.96 -3.43
C ASP A 3 30.97 -19.00 -2.96
N VAL A 4 31.18 -17.71 -3.20
CA VAL A 4 30.16 -16.64 -3.04
C VAL A 4 29.79 -16.18 -4.44
N LYS A 5 29.22 -17.08 -5.25
CA LYS A 5 28.53 -16.67 -6.46
C LYS A 5 27.08 -16.39 -6.11
N SER A 6 26.76 -15.10 -6.18
CA SER A 6 25.44 -14.55 -6.48
C SER A 6 24.28 -15.22 -5.76
N GLN A 7 23.92 -14.67 -4.59
CA GLN A 7 22.53 -14.78 -4.18
C GLN A 7 21.70 -14.10 -5.26
N ASP A 8 20.95 -14.90 -6.04
CA ASP A 8 19.96 -14.40 -6.98
C ASP A 8 18.92 -13.61 -6.19
N ILE A 9 19.07 -12.29 -6.15
CA ILE A 9 18.00 -11.38 -5.77
C ILE A 9 16.96 -11.49 -6.87
N SER A 10 16.04 -12.43 -6.69
CA SER A 10 14.83 -12.56 -7.50
C SER A 10 13.92 -11.41 -7.12
N ILE A 11 13.98 -10.34 -7.90
CA ILE A 11 13.04 -9.22 -7.79
C ILE A 11 11.68 -9.77 -8.23
N PRO A 12 10.63 -9.71 -7.39
CA PRO A 12 9.35 -10.28 -7.75
C PRO A 12 8.75 -9.53 -8.95
N GLU A 13 8.15 -10.27 -9.90
CA GLU A 13 7.52 -9.70 -11.09
C GLU A 13 6.30 -8.81 -10.79
N ALA A 14 5.75 -8.92 -9.57
CA ALA A 14 4.65 -8.10 -9.08
C ALA A 14 4.82 -7.78 -7.60
N VAL A 15 4.27 -6.64 -7.19
CA VAL A 15 4.23 -6.20 -5.79
C VAL A 15 2.80 -5.86 -5.39
N VAL A 16 2.49 -6.00 -4.10
CA VAL A 16 1.25 -5.51 -3.50
C VAL A 16 1.59 -4.27 -2.68
N VAL A 17 0.90 -3.17 -2.96
CA VAL A 17 1.01 -1.93 -2.19
C VAL A 17 -0.21 -1.80 -1.29
N LEU A 18 0.03 -1.78 0.02
CA LEU A 18 -1.02 -1.52 1.02
C LEU A 18 -1.04 -0.02 1.32
N CYS A 19 -2.21 0.60 1.14
CA CYS A 19 -2.42 2.03 1.33
C CYS A 19 -3.75 2.25 2.04
N THR A 20 -3.78 3.21 2.96
CA THR A 20 -4.99 3.69 3.63
C THR A 20 -5.34 5.09 3.13
N ALA A 21 -6.61 5.34 2.85
CA ALA A 21 -7.14 6.67 2.55
C ALA A 21 -8.13 7.09 3.66
N PRO A 22 -8.26 8.40 3.94
CA PRO A 22 -9.10 8.92 5.04
C PRO A 22 -10.61 8.81 4.78
N ASP A 23 -11.03 8.57 3.54
CA ASP A 23 -12.42 8.36 3.18
C ASP A 23 -12.52 7.61 1.84
N GLU A 24 -13.73 7.15 1.52
CA GLU A 24 -13.99 6.38 0.30
C GLU A 24 -13.79 7.22 -0.97
N ALA A 25 -14.15 8.51 -0.95
CA ALA A 25 -13.99 9.39 -2.11
C ALA A 25 -12.51 9.57 -2.48
N THR A 26 -11.65 9.76 -1.48
CA THR A 26 -10.20 9.85 -1.65
C THR A 26 -9.62 8.52 -2.11
N ALA A 27 -10.09 7.38 -1.58
CA ALA A 27 -9.68 6.05 -2.04
C ALA A 27 -10.02 5.82 -3.52
N GLN A 28 -11.23 6.22 -3.94
CA GLN A 28 -11.70 6.11 -5.32
C GLN A 28 -10.90 7.01 -6.27
N ASP A 29 -10.65 8.27 -5.88
CA ASP A 29 -9.84 9.20 -6.68
C ASP A 29 -8.39 8.71 -6.85
N LEU A 30 -7.77 8.20 -5.77
CA LEU A 30 -6.45 7.59 -5.84
C LEU A 30 -6.43 6.38 -6.78
N ALA A 31 -7.38 5.45 -6.62
CA ALA A 31 -7.49 4.27 -7.47
C ALA A 31 -7.69 4.66 -8.96
N ALA A 32 -8.57 5.62 -9.24
CA ALA A 32 -8.83 6.09 -10.59
C ALA A 32 -7.57 6.68 -11.25
N LYS A 33 -6.82 7.51 -10.52
CA LYS A 33 -5.58 8.14 -11.02
C LYS A 33 -4.50 7.10 -11.33
N VAL A 34 -4.20 6.20 -10.39
CA VAL A 34 -3.12 5.20 -10.59
C VAL A 34 -3.46 4.20 -11.70
N LEU A 35 -4.75 3.90 -11.91
CA LEU A 35 -5.20 3.04 -13.01
C LEU A 35 -5.16 3.79 -14.35
N ALA A 36 -5.62 5.04 -14.40
CA ALA A 36 -5.59 5.87 -15.60
C ALA A 36 -4.16 6.09 -16.11
N GLU A 37 -3.21 6.27 -15.19
CA GLU A 37 -1.78 6.41 -15.48
C GLU A 37 -1.05 5.06 -15.69
N LYS A 38 -1.77 3.93 -15.56
CA LYS A 38 -1.24 2.56 -15.68
C LYS A 38 -0.08 2.27 -14.71
N LEU A 39 -0.08 2.91 -13.56
CA LEU A 39 0.89 2.68 -12.48
C LEU A 39 0.53 1.44 -11.64
N ALA A 40 -0.75 1.09 -11.59
CA ALA A 40 -1.25 -0.15 -11.01
C ALA A 40 -2.09 -0.92 -12.03
N ALA A 41 -2.07 -2.24 -11.96
CA ALA A 41 -2.94 -3.10 -12.79
C ALA A 41 -4.38 -3.17 -12.24
N CYS A 42 -4.53 -3.13 -10.92
CA CYS A 42 -5.81 -3.13 -10.22
C CYS A 42 -5.68 -2.43 -8.85
N ALA A 43 -6.82 -2.04 -8.28
CA ALA A 43 -6.92 -1.56 -6.91
C ALA A 43 -8.20 -2.12 -6.29
N THR A 44 -8.10 -2.69 -5.08
CA THR A 44 -9.25 -3.19 -4.31
C THR A 44 -9.50 -2.23 -3.15
N LEU A 45 -10.75 -1.75 -3.03
CA LEU A 45 -11.16 -0.84 -1.96
C LEU A 45 -11.85 -1.63 -0.85
N LEU A 46 -11.45 -1.39 0.41
CA LEU A 46 -11.99 -2.03 1.61
C LEU A 46 -12.49 -0.95 2.59
N PRO A 47 -13.70 -0.41 2.40
CA PRO A 47 -14.24 0.66 3.24
C PRO A 47 -14.60 0.17 4.66
N GLY A 48 -14.65 1.10 5.61
CA GLY A 48 -15.05 0.83 7.00
C GLY A 48 -13.93 0.30 7.91
N ALA A 49 -12.68 0.29 7.43
CA ALA A 49 -11.53 0.01 8.28
C ALA A 49 -11.32 1.13 9.31
N THR A 50 -10.92 0.78 10.53
CA THR A 50 -10.52 1.74 11.56
C THR A 50 -9.04 1.55 11.86
N SER A 51 -8.25 2.60 11.70
CA SER A 51 -6.82 2.58 12.04
C SER A 51 -6.63 3.13 13.46
N LEU A 52 -6.11 2.31 14.36
CA LEU A 52 -5.75 2.73 15.73
C LEU A 52 -4.25 2.97 15.80
N TYR A 53 -3.85 4.14 16.29
CA TYR A 53 -2.45 4.52 16.37
C TYR A 53 -2.16 5.43 17.57
N TYR A 54 -0.88 5.52 17.95
CA TYR A 54 -0.42 6.51 18.92
C TYR A 54 0.15 7.73 18.20
N TRP A 55 -0.22 8.92 18.65
CA TRP A 55 0.35 10.17 18.17
C TRP A 55 0.61 11.12 19.33
N GLY A 56 1.88 11.54 19.47
CA GLY A 56 2.32 12.27 20.65
C GLY A 56 2.10 11.45 21.93
N ARG A 57 1.29 11.96 22.87
CA ARG A 57 0.92 11.27 24.13
C ARG A 57 -0.55 10.80 24.13
N GLN A 58 -1.19 10.73 22.97
CA GLN A 58 -2.60 10.35 22.83
C GLN A 58 -2.75 9.13 21.91
N THR A 59 -3.73 8.26 22.20
CA THR A 59 -4.25 7.31 21.21
C THR A 59 -5.20 8.04 20.27
N GLY A 60 -5.01 7.85 18.97
CA GLY A 60 -5.89 8.32 17.91
C GLY A 60 -6.58 7.14 17.22
N ALA A 61 -7.76 7.42 16.67
CA ALA A 61 -8.42 6.56 15.69
C ALA A 61 -8.60 7.38 14.42
N GLY A 62 -8.10 6.89 13.30
CA GLY A 62 -8.42 7.41 11.98
C GLY A 62 -9.62 6.62 11.46
N VAL A 63 -10.72 7.34 11.21
CA VAL A 63 -11.83 6.87 10.36
C VAL A 63 -11.60 7.37 8.95
#